data_AF-A0A7V9BKI1-F1
#
_entry.id   AF-A0A7V9BKI1-F1
#
_cell.length_a   1.000
_cell.length_b   1.000
_cell.length_c   1.000
_cell.angle_alpha   90.00
_cell.angle_beta   90.00
_cell.angle_gamma   90.00
#
_symmetry.space_group_name_H-M   'P 1'
#
loop_
_entity.id
_entity.type
_entity.pdbx_description
1 polymer ?
#
loop_
_entity_poly.entity_id
_entity_poly.type
_entity_poly.pdbx_seq_one_letter_code
_entity_poly.pdbx_strand_id
1 'polypeptide(L)' 'MFCGDKTNREPGSKPSNIDHAVPKKQGGNNSPENAQNTCRDCNLKKGP' A
#
# COMPACT_ATOMS: atom_id res chain seq x y z
N MET A 1 -2.00 -8.09 -2.41
CA MET A 1 -2.47 -6.88 -3.15
C MET A 1 -3.79 -6.45 -2.53
N PHE A 2 -3.81 -5.32 -1.82
CA PHE A 2 -4.97 -4.88 -1.05
C PHE A 2 -6.20 -4.51 -1.90
N CYS A 3 -6.03 -4.23 -3.20
CA CYS A 3 -7.17 -3.90 -4.07
C CYS A 3 -7.36 -4.85 -5.26
N GLY A 4 -6.53 -5.90 -5.40
CA GLY A 4 -6.56 -6.78 -6.57
C GLY A 4 -6.17 -6.13 -7.91
N ASP A 5 -5.94 -4.81 -7.97
CA ASP A 5 -5.45 -4.15 -9.18
C ASP A 5 -4.00 -4.53 -9.44
N LYS A 6 -3.73 -4.92 -10.68
CA LYS A 6 -2.37 -5.10 -11.17
C LYS A 6 -1.65 -3.75 -11.14
N THR A 7 -0.68 -3.61 -10.26
CA THR A 7 0.29 -2.51 -10.33
C THR A 7 1.19 -2.75 -11.53
N ASN A 8 1.26 -1.82 -12.48
CA ASN A 8 2.29 -1.84 -13.52
C ASN A 8 3.36 -0.78 -13.21
N ARG A 9 4.51 -0.86 -13.89
CA ARG A 9 5.63 0.11 -13.76
C ARG A 9 5.67 1.14 -14.91
N GLU A 10 4.63 1.22 -15.72
CA GLU A 10 4.53 2.16 -16.84
C GLU A 10 4.31 3.59 -16.33
N PRO A 11 4.98 4.59 -16.90
CA PRO A 11 4.74 6.00 -16.59
C PRO A 11 3.26 6.37 -16.77
N GLY A 12 2.63 6.94 -15.74
CA GLY A 12 1.20 7.30 -15.75
C GLY A 12 0.24 6.23 -15.22
N SER A 13 0.74 5.02 -14.95
CA SER A 13 -0.03 3.93 -14.35
C SER A 13 0.22 3.85 -12.84
N LYS A 14 -0.74 3.28 -12.09
CA LYS A 14 -0.72 3.22 -10.61
C LYS A 14 0.54 2.51 -10.09
N PRO A 15 1.59 3.23 -9.64
CA PRO A 15 2.82 2.58 -9.22
C PRO A 15 2.59 1.79 -7.93
N SER A 16 3.39 0.75 -7.73
CA SER A 16 3.39 -0.05 -6.51
C SER A 16 4.07 0.70 -5.36
N ASN A 17 3.41 0.77 -4.21
CA ASN A 17 3.89 1.32 -2.96
C ASN A 17 3.91 0.22 -1.88
N ILE A 18 4.97 0.21 -1.07
CA ILE A 18 5.01 -0.62 0.15
C ILE A 18 4.43 0.22 1.28
N ASP A 19 3.36 -0.25 1.90
CA ASP A 19 2.63 0.43 2.99
C ASP A 19 2.40 -0.50 4.19
N HIS A 20 2.07 0.07 5.34
CA HIS A 20 1.70 -0.70 6.52
C HIS A 20 0.29 -1.30 6.38
N ALA A 21 0.13 -2.62 6.55
CA ALA A 21 -1.17 -3.29 6.61
C ALA A 21 -2.12 -2.59 7.59
N VAL A 22 -1.64 -2.42 8.82
CA VAL A 22 -2.27 -1.67 9.89
C VAL A 22 -1.57 -0.31 10.00
N PRO A 23 -2.28 0.82 9.91
CA PRO A 23 -1.67 2.13 10.09
C PRO A 23 -0.99 2.26 11.46
N LYS A 24 0.11 3.00 11.53
CA LYS A 24 0.84 3.23 12.79
C LYS A 24 -0.03 3.86 13.88
N LYS A 25 -0.96 4.74 13.49
CA LYS A 25 -1.93 5.37 14.40
C LYS A 25 -2.91 4.38 15.03
N GLN A 26 -3.15 3.25 14.37
CA GLN A 26 -4.05 2.18 14.83
C GLN A 26 -3.28 1.02 15.48
N GLY A 27 -2.00 1.21 15.80
CA GLY A 27 -1.17 0.19 16.46
C GLY A 27 -0.33 -0.68 15.52
N GLY A 28 -0.24 -0.33 14.22
CA GLY A 28 0.66 -1.00 13.29
C GLY A 28 2.14 -0.75 13.60
N ASN A 29 3.01 -1.67 13.16
CA ASN A 29 4.46 -1.63 13.38
C ASN A 29 5.25 -1.61 12.05
N ASN A 30 6.56 -1.44 12.13
CA ASN A 30 7.43 -1.44 10.94
C ASN A 30 7.93 -2.86 10.60
N SER A 31 7.31 -3.92 11.13
CA SER A 31 7.78 -5.27 10.91
C SER A 31 7.46 -5.71 9.48
N PRO A 32 8.29 -6.56 8.83
CA PRO A 32 8.06 -7.03 7.46
C PRO A 32 6.68 -7.68 7.27
N GLU A 33 6.12 -8.27 8.31
CA GLU A 33 4.80 -8.90 8.32
C GLU A 33 3.67 -7.86 8.21
N ASN A 34 3.92 -6.63 8.68
CA ASN A 34 3.02 -5.50 8.51
C ASN A 34 3.28 -4.74 7.21
N ALA A 35 4.24 -5.13 6.37
CA ALA A 35 4.45 -4.51 5.07
C ALA A 35 3.54 -5.13 4.00
N GLN A 36 2.91 -4.29 3.20
CA GLN A 36 2.05 -4.71 2.10
C GLN A 36 2.34 -3.93 0.83
N ASN A 37 2.32 -4.63 -0.30
CA ASN A 37 2.38 -3.99 -1.61
C ASN A 37 0.97 -3.56 -2.06
N THR A 38 0.79 -2.26 -2.30
CA THR A 38 -0.45 -1.61 -2.69
C THR A 38 -0.21 -0.69 -3.89
N CYS A 39 -1.25 -0.38 -4.67
CA CYS A 39 -1.15 0.66 -5.68
C CYS A 39 -1.16 2.06 -5.02
N ARG A 40 -0.57 3.08 -5.65
CA ARG A 40 -0.59 4.47 -5.11
C ARG A 40 -1.99 4.96 -4.73
N ASP A 41 -2.98 4.77 -5.60
CA ASP A 41 -4.36 5.23 -5.33
C ASP A 41 -4.97 4.50 -4.13
N CYS A 42 -4.65 3.22 -4.00
CA CYS A 42 -5.10 2.35 -2.92
C CYS A 42 -4.51 2.83 -1.59
N ASN A 43 -3.22 3.15 -1.61
CA ASN A 43 -2.51 3.70 -0.47
C ASN A 43 -3.13 5.04 -0.02
N LEU A 44 -3.44 5.92 -0.98
CA LEU A 44 -4.05 7.21 -0.69
C LEU A 44 -5.49 7.08 -0.17
N LYS A 45 -6.27 6.10 -0.68
CA LYS A 45 -7.63 5.82 -0.20
C LYS A 45 -7.67 5.20 1.20
N LYS A 46 -6.65 4.41 1.57
CA LYS A 46 -6.59 3.74 2.88
C LYS A 46 -6.56 4.74 4.04
N GLY A 47 -6.01 5.93 3.83
CA GLY A 47 -5.96 6.97 4.85
C GLY A 47 -4.93 6.68 5.96
N PRO A 48 -4.69 7.68 6.84
CA PRO A 48 -3.66 7.64 7.88
C PRO A 48 -4.01 6.81 9.12
#